data_AF-A0A662DKQ9-F1
#
_entry.id   AF-A0A662DKQ9-F1
#
_cell.length_a   1.000
_cell.length_b   1.000
_cell.length_c   1.000
_cell.angle_alpha   90.00
_cell.angle_beta   90.00
_cell.angle_gamma   90.00
#
_symmetry.space_group_name_H-M   'P 1'
#
loop_
_entity.id
_entity.type
_entity.pdbx_description
1 polymer ?
#
loop_
_entity_poly.entity_id
_entity_poly.type
_entity_poly.pdbx_seq_one_letter_code
_entity_poly.pdbx_strand_id
1 'polypeptide(L)'
;MWYVKHSHSDRRVLPKTRHFALGAVAVLAVLLPSLTSLGALVTTDRYIVGEDDTVTEDQYVTATSGHIEGVVDGDVTIFSGSLTITGEVTGSVTVFSVGNVTLADGARIGGSLRGTAGSVRLAGTVDRDVFIGAASIVLDPTGVVGRDVMAFGGALTVRGDIGRDVRGRTMRMTIAGTVGGDVDVATQGLDVERSAEGGGDVLYRSPSEADIDPSARITGTITRLPTRGNFVYGVILSLVTVISFLGFLVAGIVSLWIFRGSGSRAVGSILRKPIRSFLVGLGTVIVVPAAIVILAMTLVGLPLAAVGVLIGGVAFIIGPVPAVTALGNRILINRGGLFGAFVLGAVLWRLGIWLIPVIGGFLYLIGLVWGIGAWVMGLAAARRDDPTPAVLLPASMIVEEEIPPDWEPPFAPRHEPAPEPEPEPASELEDDVELEPEPEPASELEDDVELEPEAGSEDRADAPPEDPEPEPDTDDWGLPTH
;
A
#
# COMPACT_ATOMS: atom_id res chain seq x y z
N MET A 1 -53.47 27.00 -33.89
CA MET A 1 -53.63 26.28 -32.62
C MET A 1 -53.10 24.87 -32.81
N TRP A 2 -51.80 24.65 -32.56
CA TRP A 2 -51.16 23.33 -32.57
C TRP A 2 -50.22 23.28 -31.37
N TYR A 3 -50.54 22.39 -30.44
CA TYR A 3 -49.92 22.27 -29.12
C TYR A 3 -48.73 21.31 -29.23
N VAL A 4 -47.51 21.84 -29.20
CA VAL A 4 -46.28 21.02 -29.22
C VAL A 4 -45.98 20.58 -27.79
N LYS A 5 -46.23 19.30 -27.53
CA LYS A 5 -45.94 18.60 -26.28
C LYS A 5 -44.41 18.52 -26.07
N HIS A 6 -43.88 19.40 -25.22
CA HIS A 6 -42.53 19.28 -24.71
C HIS A 6 -42.47 18.07 -23.76
N SER A 7 -41.80 16.98 -24.17
CA SER A 7 -41.46 15.90 -23.24
C SER A 7 -40.25 16.34 -22.41
N HIS A 8 -40.51 16.91 -21.24
CA HIS A 8 -39.50 16.98 -20.19
C HIS A 8 -39.17 15.54 -19.75
N SER A 9 -38.06 14.99 -20.26
CA SER A 9 -37.46 13.81 -19.64
C SER A 9 -36.76 14.27 -18.37
N ASP A 10 -37.45 14.13 -17.23
CA ASP A 10 -36.90 14.27 -15.88
C ASP A 10 -35.73 13.28 -15.68
N ARG A 11 -34.51 13.68 -16.04
CA ARG A 11 -33.30 12.93 -15.67
C ARG A 11 -32.98 13.25 -14.21
N ARG A 12 -33.56 12.45 -13.32
CA ARG A 12 -33.26 12.45 -11.87
C ARG A 12 -31.75 12.44 -11.66
N VAL A 13 -31.27 13.47 -10.97
CA VAL A 13 -29.88 13.57 -10.50
C VAL A 13 -29.64 12.48 -9.46
N LEU A 14 -28.91 11.44 -9.84
CA LEU A 14 -28.64 10.31 -8.96
C LEU A 14 -27.55 10.66 -7.92
N PRO A 15 -27.71 10.24 -6.65
CA PRO A 15 -26.80 10.57 -5.55
C PRO A 15 -25.45 9.85 -5.63
N LYS A 16 -24.39 10.49 -5.09
CA LYS A 16 -22.98 10.06 -5.08
C LYS A 16 -22.73 8.62 -4.60
N THR A 17 -23.62 8.06 -3.79
CA THR A 17 -23.57 6.68 -3.27
C THR A 17 -23.64 5.61 -4.36
N ARG A 18 -24.23 5.91 -5.53
CA ARG A 18 -24.39 4.92 -6.62
C ARG A 18 -23.09 4.64 -7.39
N HIS A 19 -22.13 5.55 -7.42
CA HIS A 19 -20.86 5.32 -8.14
C HIS A 19 -19.95 4.31 -7.41
N PHE A 20 -19.97 4.35 -6.08
CA PHE A 20 -19.28 3.36 -5.25
C PHE A 20 -19.99 2.01 -5.29
N ALA A 21 -21.33 2.00 -5.32
CA ALA A 21 -22.11 0.79 -5.56
C ALA A 21 -21.85 0.20 -6.96
N LEU A 22 -21.67 1.03 -8.00
CA LEU A 22 -21.30 0.56 -9.35
C LEU A 22 -19.89 -0.03 -9.39
N GLY A 23 -18.92 0.58 -8.70
CA GLY A 23 -17.57 0.05 -8.58
C GLY A 23 -17.55 -1.26 -7.80
N ALA A 24 -18.31 -1.35 -6.70
CA ALA A 24 -18.48 -2.58 -5.93
C ALA A 24 -19.23 -3.67 -6.73
N VAL A 25 -20.25 -3.31 -7.52
CA VAL A 25 -20.94 -4.22 -8.44
C VAL A 25 -20.04 -4.62 -9.60
N ALA A 26 -19.15 -3.76 -10.10
CA ALA A 26 -18.17 -4.12 -11.12
C ALA A 26 -17.13 -5.09 -10.56
N VAL A 27 -16.57 -4.80 -9.38
CA VAL A 27 -15.67 -5.73 -8.67
C VAL A 27 -16.38 -7.04 -8.36
N LEU A 28 -17.62 -6.99 -7.88
CA LEU A 28 -18.44 -8.17 -7.62
C LEU A 28 -18.78 -8.93 -8.92
N ALA A 29 -19.12 -8.26 -10.01
CA ALA A 29 -19.40 -8.87 -11.31
C ALA A 29 -18.15 -9.52 -11.93
N VAL A 30 -16.96 -9.00 -11.63
CA VAL A 30 -15.68 -9.60 -12.01
C VAL A 30 -15.32 -10.79 -11.09
N LEU A 31 -15.72 -10.76 -9.82
CA LEU A 31 -15.45 -11.82 -8.84
C LEU A 31 -16.51 -12.95 -8.79
N LEU A 32 -17.74 -12.69 -9.24
CA LEU A 32 -18.85 -13.66 -9.15
C LEU A 32 -18.64 -14.94 -9.99
N PRO A 33 -18.02 -14.90 -11.19
CA PRO A 33 -17.74 -16.11 -11.95
C PRO A 33 -16.59 -16.95 -11.36
N SER A 34 -15.71 -16.36 -10.54
CA SER A 34 -14.46 -16.99 -10.09
C SER A 34 -14.54 -17.70 -8.75
N LEU A 35 -15.71 -17.72 -8.09
CA LEU A 35 -15.89 -18.32 -6.77
C LEU A 35 -16.24 -19.82 -6.78
N THR A 36 -16.45 -20.44 -7.95
CA THR A 36 -17.03 -21.79 -8.04
C THR A 36 -16.07 -22.95 -8.30
N SER A 37 -14.75 -22.73 -8.49
CA SER A 37 -13.80 -23.85 -8.62
C SER A 37 -12.36 -23.52 -8.19
N LEU A 38 -12.07 -23.55 -6.89
CA LEU A 38 -10.69 -23.48 -6.37
C LEU A 38 -9.89 -24.78 -6.56
N GLY A 39 -10.46 -25.81 -7.20
CA GLY A 39 -9.85 -27.14 -7.35
C GLY A 39 -8.81 -27.27 -8.47
N ALA A 40 -8.74 -26.31 -9.41
CA ALA A 40 -7.88 -26.36 -10.59
C ALA A 40 -7.07 -25.06 -10.78
N LEU A 41 -6.63 -24.43 -9.68
CA LEU A 41 -5.77 -23.24 -9.75
C LEU A 41 -4.35 -23.63 -10.18
N VAL A 42 -3.95 -23.22 -11.39
CA VAL A 42 -2.59 -23.38 -11.89
C VAL A 42 -1.73 -22.22 -11.37
N THR A 43 -0.73 -22.54 -10.55
CA THR A 43 0.29 -21.57 -10.11
C THR A 43 1.62 -21.92 -10.76
N THR A 44 2.15 -21.03 -11.60
CA THR A 44 3.40 -21.26 -12.35
C THR A 44 4.12 -19.94 -12.61
N ASP A 45 5.42 -19.94 -12.88
CA ASP A 45 6.10 -18.71 -13.31
C ASP A 45 5.67 -18.29 -14.71
N ARG A 46 5.56 -19.25 -15.62
CA ARG A 46 5.16 -19.02 -17.01
C ARG A 46 4.04 -19.98 -17.39
N TYR A 47 2.93 -19.41 -17.81
CA TYR A 47 1.80 -20.14 -18.39
C TYR A 47 1.92 -20.04 -19.91
N ILE A 48 1.96 -21.18 -20.60
CA ILE A 48 2.04 -21.25 -22.06
C ILE A 48 1.05 -22.29 -22.53
N VAL A 49 0.21 -21.92 -23.49
CA VAL A 49 -0.52 -22.86 -24.36
C VAL A 49 0.14 -22.76 -25.72
N GLY A 50 0.88 -23.79 -26.13
CA GLY A 50 1.61 -23.78 -27.39
C GLY A 50 0.67 -23.77 -28.60
N GLU A 51 1.16 -23.34 -29.76
CA GLU A 51 0.37 -23.22 -31.00
C GLU A 51 -0.39 -24.51 -31.37
N ASP A 52 0.23 -25.68 -31.15
CA ASP A 52 -0.35 -27.00 -31.44
C ASP A 52 -1.24 -27.54 -30.29
N ASP A 53 -1.31 -26.84 -29.16
CA ASP A 53 -2.03 -27.30 -27.98
C ASP A 53 -3.48 -26.82 -27.99
N THR A 54 -4.38 -27.68 -27.54
CA THR A 54 -5.77 -27.33 -27.25
C THR A 54 -6.12 -27.70 -25.83
N VAL A 55 -6.45 -26.69 -25.03
CA VAL A 55 -6.92 -26.86 -23.65
C VAL A 55 -8.45 -26.84 -23.66
N THR A 56 -9.08 -27.93 -23.23
CA THR A 56 -10.54 -28.15 -23.36
C THR A 56 -11.33 -27.84 -22.09
N GLU A 57 -10.71 -27.14 -21.15
CA GLU A 57 -11.29 -26.78 -19.86
C GLU A 57 -11.01 -25.32 -19.50
N ASP A 58 -11.86 -24.74 -18.67
CA ASP A 58 -11.67 -23.39 -18.15
C ASP A 58 -10.36 -23.28 -17.36
N GLN A 59 -9.63 -22.19 -17.59
CA GLN A 59 -8.30 -21.99 -17.04
C GLN A 59 -8.34 -20.97 -15.90
N TYR A 60 -7.87 -21.37 -14.73
CA TYR A 60 -7.70 -20.49 -13.56
C TYR A 60 -6.21 -20.41 -13.24
N VAL A 61 -5.57 -19.32 -13.62
CA VAL A 61 -4.10 -19.21 -13.66
C VAL A 61 -3.61 -18.06 -12.79
N THR A 62 -2.55 -18.32 -12.03
CA THR A 62 -1.70 -17.30 -11.43
C THR A 62 -0.29 -17.48 -11.97
N ALA A 63 0.23 -16.50 -12.72
CA ALA A 63 1.55 -16.61 -13.31
C ALA A 63 2.31 -15.30 -13.44
N THR A 64 3.64 -15.32 -13.46
CA THR A 64 4.42 -14.11 -13.75
C THR A 64 4.18 -13.64 -15.19
N SER A 65 4.09 -14.57 -16.15
CA SER A 65 3.74 -14.25 -17.55
C SER A 65 2.85 -15.33 -18.17
N GLY A 66 1.88 -14.91 -18.98
CA GLY A 66 0.98 -15.80 -19.74
C GLY A 66 1.13 -15.61 -21.25
N HIS A 67 1.23 -16.72 -21.98
CA HIS A 67 1.26 -16.77 -23.45
C HIS A 67 0.22 -17.79 -23.91
N ILE A 68 -0.74 -17.38 -24.73
CA ILE A 68 -1.75 -18.27 -25.32
C ILE A 68 -1.56 -18.22 -26.82
N GLU A 69 -0.84 -19.21 -27.35
CA GLU A 69 -0.50 -19.33 -28.77
C GLU A 69 -1.43 -20.29 -29.50
N GLY A 70 -1.87 -21.37 -28.82
CA GLY A 70 -2.85 -22.32 -29.33
C GLY A 70 -4.29 -21.97 -28.96
N VAL A 71 -5.09 -23.00 -28.69
CA VAL A 71 -6.53 -22.86 -28.44
C VAL A 71 -6.87 -23.16 -26.99
N VAL A 72 -7.60 -22.26 -26.34
CA VAL A 72 -8.31 -22.55 -25.10
C VAL A 72 -9.80 -22.60 -25.40
N ASP A 73 -10.34 -23.81 -25.39
CA ASP A 73 -11.77 -24.06 -25.57
C ASP A 73 -12.52 -23.92 -24.23
N GLY A 74 -12.66 -22.68 -23.77
CA GLY A 74 -13.26 -22.33 -22.49
C GLY A 74 -12.99 -20.88 -22.09
N ASP A 75 -13.31 -20.56 -20.83
CA ASP A 75 -13.02 -19.26 -20.23
C ASP A 75 -11.60 -19.27 -19.60
N VAL A 76 -10.91 -18.12 -19.66
CA VAL A 76 -9.59 -17.92 -19.02
C VAL A 76 -9.71 -16.86 -17.94
N THR A 77 -9.47 -17.23 -16.69
CA THR A 77 -9.24 -16.30 -15.59
C THR A 77 -7.77 -16.32 -15.21
N ILE A 78 -7.07 -15.21 -15.43
CA ILE A 78 -5.62 -15.14 -15.21
C ILE A 78 -5.21 -13.92 -14.39
N PHE A 79 -4.41 -14.16 -13.36
CA PHE A 79 -3.66 -13.16 -12.61
C PHE A 79 -2.22 -13.20 -13.08
N SER A 80 -1.72 -12.12 -13.69
CA SER A 80 -0.34 -12.14 -14.20
C SER A 80 0.44 -10.83 -14.17
N GLY A 81 1.76 -10.92 -14.40
CA GLY A 81 2.58 -9.74 -14.67
C GLY A 81 2.37 -9.23 -16.11
N SER A 82 2.20 -10.14 -17.07
CA SER A 82 1.83 -9.84 -18.46
C SER A 82 1.03 -10.97 -19.09
N LEU A 83 0.25 -10.66 -20.12
CA LEU A 83 -0.49 -11.63 -20.92
C LEU A 83 -0.37 -11.29 -22.41
N THR A 84 0.02 -12.26 -23.22
CA THR A 84 -0.01 -12.16 -24.68
C THR A 84 -0.87 -13.30 -25.23
N ILE A 85 -1.86 -12.95 -26.05
CA ILE A 85 -2.72 -13.91 -26.75
C ILE A 85 -2.46 -13.75 -28.24
N THR A 86 -1.90 -14.78 -28.88
CA THR A 86 -1.73 -14.87 -30.34
C THR A 86 -2.66 -15.90 -30.97
N GLY A 87 -3.18 -16.85 -30.17
CA GLY A 87 -4.13 -17.87 -30.60
C GLY A 87 -5.61 -17.51 -30.34
N GLU A 88 -6.41 -18.52 -30.01
CA GLU A 88 -7.85 -18.39 -29.79
C GLU A 88 -8.27 -18.79 -28.37
N VAL A 89 -9.10 -17.95 -27.74
CA VAL A 89 -9.87 -18.30 -26.55
C VAL A 89 -11.34 -18.31 -26.96
N THR A 90 -11.97 -19.48 -27.01
CA THR A 90 -13.37 -19.59 -27.50
C THR A 90 -14.35 -18.91 -26.54
N GLY A 91 -14.05 -18.95 -25.24
CA GLY A 91 -14.79 -18.26 -24.19
C GLY A 91 -14.30 -16.84 -23.91
N SER A 92 -14.50 -16.41 -22.66
CA SER A 92 -14.20 -15.07 -22.15
C SER A 92 -12.85 -15.05 -21.43
N VAL A 93 -12.16 -13.92 -21.49
CA VAL A 93 -10.91 -13.70 -20.77
C VAL A 93 -11.16 -12.70 -19.63
N THR A 94 -10.94 -13.14 -18.40
CA THR A 94 -10.88 -12.29 -17.21
C THR A 94 -9.42 -12.14 -16.79
N VAL A 95 -8.84 -10.96 -16.95
CA VAL A 95 -7.42 -10.71 -16.72
C VAL A 95 -7.18 -9.68 -15.61
N PHE A 96 -6.28 -10.02 -14.70
CA PHE A 96 -5.75 -9.09 -13.70
C PHE A 96 -4.24 -9.01 -13.87
N SER A 97 -3.80 -8.00 -14.60
CA SER A 97 -2.40 -7.77 -14.89
C SER A 97 -1.88 -6.48 -14.28
N VAL A 98 -0.64 -6.48 -13.80
CA VAL A 98 0.05 -5.24 -13.40
C VAL A 98 0.77 -4.60 -14.59
N GLY A 99 1.15 -5.40 -15.59
CA GLY A 99 1.85 -4.97 -16.78
C GLY A 99 0.96 -4.94 -18.02
N ASN A 100 1.46 -5.50 -19.12
CA ASN A 100 0.82 -5.38 -20.43
C ASN A 100 -0.07 -6.59 -20.74
N VAL A 101 -1.22 -6.31 -21.36
CA VAL A 101 -2.09 -7.32 -21.97
C VAL A 101 -2.18 -7.02 -23.47
N THR A 102 -1.79 -7.99 -24.29
CA THR A 102 -1.79 -7.86 -25.74
C THR A 102 -2.64 -8.96 -26.36
N LEU A 103 -3.64 -8.57 -27.16
CA LEU A 103 -4.32 -9.47 -28.10
C LEU A 103 -3.75 -9.18 -29.49
N ALA A 104 -2.92 -10.08 -30.01
CA ALA A 104 -2.20 -9.88 -31.26
C ALA A 104 -3.13 -9.90 -32.48
N ASP A 105 -2.63 -9.44 -33.62
CA ASP A 105 -3.34 -9.55 -34.89
C ASP A 105 -3.59 -11.02 -35.25
N GLY A 106 -4.75 -11.32 -35.82
CA GLY A 106 -5.22 -12.69 -36.07
C GLY A 106 -5.70 -13.46 -34.84
N ALA A 107 -5.39 -13.00 -33.62
CA ALA A 107 -5.86 -13.63 -32.39
C ALA A 107 -7.34 -13.35 -32.13
N ARG A 108 -8.01 -14.25 -31.40
CA ARG A 108 -9.45 -14.14 -31.16
C ARG A 108 -9.87 -14.49 -29.73
N ILE A 109 -10.79 -13.70 -29.20
CA ILE A 109 -11.57 -13.99 -28.00
C ILE A 109 -13.03 -14.10 -28.43
N GLY A 110 -13.58 -15.31 -28.46
CA GLY A 110 -14.99 -15.55 -28.80
C GLY A 110 -15.97 -15.00 -27.76
N GLY A 111 -15.45 -14.72 -26.57
CA GLY A 111 -16.16 -14.11 -25.46
C GLY A 111 -15.98 -12.62 -25.28
N SER A 112 -16.08 -12.21 -24.01
CA SER A 112 -15.74 -10.86 -23.57
C SER A 112 -14.32 -10.83 -23.02
N LEU A 113 -13.62 -9.71 -23.19
CA LEU A 113 -12.39 -9.41 -22.47
C LEU A 113 -12.72 -8.50 -21.29
N ARG A 114 -12.40 -8.92 -20.07
CA ARG A 114 -12.74 -8.17 -18.84
C ARG A 114 -11.55 -8.12 -17.88
N GLY A 115 -11.43 -7.04 -17.12
CA GLY A 115 -10.52 -6.95 -15.98
C GLY A 115 -9.66 -5.70 -15.96
N THR A 116 -8.40 -5.82 -15.53
CA THR A 116 -7.49 -4.69 -15.32
C THR A 116 -6.07 -4.98 -15.80
N ALA A 117 -5.38 -3.97 -16.31
CA ALA A 117 -3.98 -4.06 -16.73
C ALA A 117 -3.23 -2.74 -16.48
N GLY A 118 -1.89 -2.76 -16.53
CA GLY A 118 -1.09 -1.55 -16.68
C GLY A 118 -1.33 -0.90 -18.05
N SER A 119 -1.23 -1.69 -19.12
CA SER A 119 -1.64 -1.29 -20.47
C SER A 119 -2.33 -2.43 -21.23
N VAL A 120 -3.24 -2.07 -22.14
CA VAL A 120 -3.95 -3.02 -23.00
C VAL A 120 -3.80 -2.60 -24.46
N ARG A 121 -3.39 -3.54 -25.31
CA ARG A 121 -3.34 -3.37 -26.77
C ARG A 121 -4.14 -4.48 -27.44
N LEU A 122 -5.10 -4.10 -28.29
CA LEU A 122 -5.99 -5.02 -28.98
C LEU A 122 -5.82 -4.84 -30.50
N ALA A 123 -5.12 -5.76 -31.14
CA ALA A 123 -4.99 -5.85 -32.58
C ALA A 123 -5.83 -6.99 -33.19
N GLY A 124 -6.23 -7.97 -32.37
CA GLY A 124 -7.12 -9.07 -32.76
C GLY A 124 -8.60 -8.78 -32.53
N THR A 125 -9.42 -9.83 -32.57
CA THR A 125 -10.89 -9.73 -32.48
C THR A 125 -11.39 -10.16 -31.11
N VAL A 126 -12.24 -9.33 -30.50
CA VAL A 126 -13.09 -9.68 -29.36
C VAL A 126 -14.54 -9.71 -29.85
N ASP A 127 -15.13 -10.89 -29.96
CA ASP A 127 -16.46 -11.07 -30.58
C ASP A 127 -17.59 -10.35 -29.81
N ARG A 128 -17.43 -10.19 -28.50
CA ARG A 128 -18.44 -9.55 -27.63
C ARG A 128 -17.93 -8.21 -27.07
N ASP A 129 -18.02 -8.06 -25.75
CA ASP A 129 -17.79 -6.78 -25.07
C ASP A 129 -16.39 -6.73 -24.43
N VAL A 130 -15.78 -5.54 -24.41
CA VAL A 130 -14.54 -5.26 -23.68
C VAL A 130 -14.86 -4.42 -22.45
N PHE A 131 -14.49 -4.89 -21.26
CA PHE A 131 -14.62 -4.17 -19.98
C PHE A 131 -13.26 -4.08 -19.30
N ILE A 132 -12.52 -2.98 -19.51
CA ILE A 132 -11.12 -2.89 -19.07
C ILE A 132 -10.84 -1.63 -18.26
N GLY A 133 -10.11 -1.81 -17.16
CA GLY A 133 -9.43 -0.73 -16.44
C GLY A 133 -7.92 -0.73 -16.71
N ALA A 134 -7.36 0.29 -17.35
CA ALA A 134 -5.90 0.39 -17.56
C ALA A 134 -5.37 1.81 -17.69
N ALA A 135 -4.07 2.02 -17.48
CA ALA A 135 -3.46 3.34 -17.67
C ALA A 135 -3.47 3.77 -19.15
N SER A 136 -3.28 2.81 -20.07
CA SER A 136 -3.38 3.02 -21.51
C SER A 136 -4.15 1.86 -22.15
N ILE A 137 -5.13 2.17 -22.98
CA ILE A 137 -5.94 1.20 -23.74
C ILE A 137 -5.87 1.63 -25.21
N VAL A 138 -5.41 0.74 -26.07
CA VAL A 138 -5.30 0.97 -27.51
C VAL A 138 -6.01 -0.15 -28.26
N LEU A 139 -7.04 0.21 -29.02
CA LEU A 139 -7.60 -0.64 -30.07
C LEU A 139 -6.89 -0.28 -31.37
N ASP A 140 -6.02 -1.16 -31.85
CA ASP A 140 -5.24 -0.96 -33.06
C ASP A 140 -6.12 -1.04 -34.32
N PRO A 141 -5.62 -0.59 -35.50
CA PRO A 141 -6.43 -0.52 -36.72
C PRO A 141 -7.06 -1.85 -37.17
N THR A 142 -6.39 -2.98 -36.90
CA THR A 142 -6.91 -4.33 -37.19
C THR A 142 -7.83 -4.87 -36.10
N GLY A 143 -7.85 -4.21 -34.94
CA GLY A 143 -8.59 -4.64 -33.78
C GLY A 143 -10.10 -4.45 -33.96
N VAL A 144 -10.87 -5.46 -33.56
CA VAL A 144 -12.33 -5.44 -33.67
C VAL A 144 -12.94 -5.79 -32.32
N VAL A 145 -13.89 -4.99 -31.88
CA VAL A 145 -14.78 -5.31 -30.75
C VAL A 145 -16.19 -5.43 -31.31
N GLY A 146 -16.72 -6.64 -31.36
CA GLY A 146 -18.01 -6.91 -32.02
C GLY A 146 -19.20 -6.22 -31.35
N ARG A 147 -19.07 -5.82 -30.09
CA ARG A 147 -20.14 -5.21 -29.30
C ARG A 147 -19.70 -3.93 -28.58
N ASP A 148 -19.78 -3.88 -27.25
CA ASP A 148 -19.57 -2.64 -26.48
C ASP A 148 -18.15 -2.56 -25.88
N VAL A 149 -17.61 -1.35 -25.79
CA VAL A 149 -16.40 -1.06 -25.01
C VAL A 149 -16.77 -0.25 -23.78
N MET A 150 -16.44 -0.77 -22.61
CA MET A 150 -16.45 -0.03 -21.35
C MET A 150 -15.03 0.11 -20.81
N ALA A 151 -14.50 1.34 -20.82
CA ALA A 151 -13.11 1.62 -20.49
C ALA A 151 -12.96 2.56 -19.29
N PHE A 152 -12.04 2.25 -18.38
CA PHE A 152 -11.66 3.11 -17.27
C PHE A 152 -10.16 3.34 -17.23
N GLY A 153 -9.71 4.58 -17.08
CA GLY A 153 -8.31 4.86 -16.72
C GLY A 153 -7.69 6.09 -17.35
N GLY A 154 -6.45 5.97 -17.84
CA GLY A 154 -5.65 7.12 -18.28
C GLY A 154 -6.02 7.56 -19.69
N ALA A 155 -5.67 6.76 -20.69
CA ALA A 155 -5.96 7.06 -22.09
C ALA A 155 -6.69 5.90 -22.78
N LEU A 156 -7.67 6.22 -23.61
CA LEU A 156 -8.28 5.30 -24.57
C LEU A 156 -8.05 5.83 -25.98
N THR A 157 -7.43 5.02 -26.84
CA THR A 157 -7.28 5.33 -28.25
C THR A 157 -7.95 4.24 -29.09
N VAL A 158 -8.94 4.65 -29.88
CA VAL A 158 -9.73 3.78 -30.75
C VAL A 158 -9.30 4.01 -32.19
N ARG A 159 -8.53 3.10 -32.79
CA ARG A 159 -8.14 3.12 -34.22
C ARG A 159 -8.84 2.04 -35.04
N GLY A 160 -9.26 0.95 -34.40
CA GLY A 160 -10.00 -0.15 -35.02
C GLY A 160 -11.51 0.06 -35.03
N ASP A 161 -12.25 -1.05 -35.09
CA ASP A 161 -13.71 -1.08 -35.21
C ASP A 161 -14.39 -1.50 -33.90
N ILE A 162 -15.42 -0.75 -33.50
CA ILE A 162 -16.30 -1.06 -32.37
C ILE A 162 -17.72 -1.14 -32.91
N GLY A 163 -18.33 -2.33 -32.85
CA GLY A 163 -19.62 -2.58 -33.48
C GLY A 163 -20.79 -1.82 -32.86
N ARG A 164 -20.70 -1.41 -31.59
CA ARG A 164 -21.77 -0.74 -30.85
C ARG A 164 -21.26 0.44 -30.02
N ASP A 165 -21.50 0.44 -28.71
CA ASP A 165 -21.34 1.62 -27.88
C ASP A 165 -19.95 1.71 -27.23
N VAL A 166 -19.46 2.94 -27.03
CA VAL A 166 -18.30 3.22 -26.19
C VAL A 166 -18.74 3.97 -24.94
N ARG A 167 -18.44 3.41 -23.78
CA ARG A 167 -18.76 4.01 -22.48
C ARG A 167 -17.55 4.04 -21.58
N GLY A 168 -17.54 4.96 -20.63
CA GLY A 168 -16.58 4.87 -19.54
C GLY A 168 -16.01 6.20 -19.10
N ARG A 169 -14.84 6.11 -18.44
CA ARG A 169 -14.19 7.27 -17.82
C ARG A 169 -12.68 7.22 -18.03
N THR A 170 -12.16 8.18 -18.79
CA THR A 170 -10.73 8.27 -19.10
C THR A 170 -10.20 9.68 -18.77
N MET A 171 -8.89 9.88 -18.74
CA MET A 171 -8.33 11.24 -18.71
C MET A 171 -8.30 11.83 -20.11
N ARG A 172 -7.87 11.04 -21.09
CA ARG A 172 -7.89 11.39 -22.52
C ARG A 172 -8.57 10.31 -23.31
N MET A 173 -9.27 10.72 -24.36
CA MET A 173 -9.87 9.81 -25.32
C MET A 173 -9.57 10.31 -26.72
N THR A 174 -9.09 9.42 -27.58
CA THR A 174 -8.84 9.69 -28.99
C THR A 174 -9.63 8.69 -29.83
N ILE A 175 -10.45 9.18 -30.75
CA ILE A 175 -11.22 8.37 -31.70
C ILE A 175 -10.66 8.63 -33.09
N ALA A 176 -10.12 7.60 -33.72
CA ALA A 176 -9.59 7.62 -35.08
C ALA A 176 -10.13 6.47 -35.96
N GLY A 177 -10.84 5.51 -35.37
CA GLY A 177 -11.50 4.40 -36.05
C GLY A 177 -13.02 4.52 -36.04
N THR A 178 -13.69 3.37 -36.11
CA THR A 178 -15.15 3.29 -36.28
C THR A 178 -15.84 2.93 -34.98
N VAL A 179 -16.95 3.62 -34.68
CA VAL A 179 -17.87 3.31 -33.59
C VAL A 179 -19.28 3.23 -34.17
N GLY A 180 -19.86 2.04 -34.19
CA GLY A 180 -21.18 1.80 -34.78
C GLY A 180 -22.36 2.38 -33.99
N GLY A 181 -22.20 2.55 -32.67
CA GLY A 181 -23.23 3.03 -31.74
C GLY A 181 -22.91 4.38 -31.08
N ASP A 182 -23.40 4.55 -29.85
CA ASP A 182 -23.28 5.79 -29.10
C ASP A 182 -21.97 5.86 -28.30
N VAL A 183 -21.43 7.07 -28.15
CA VAL A 183 -20.28 7.37 -27.28
C VAL A 183 -20.76 8.12 -26.04
N ASP A 184 -20.79 7.49 -24.85
CA ASP A 184 -21.11 8.14 -23.56
C ASP A 184 -19.92 8.07 -22.60
N VAL A 185 -19.12 9.13 -22.57
CA VAL A 185 -17.84 9.16 -21.84
C VAL A 185 -17.71 10.35 -20.90
N ALA A 186 -16.96 10.15 -19.81
CA ALA A 186 -16.43 11.25 -19.02
C ALA A 186 -14.91 11.31 -19.22
N THR A 187 -14.42 12.43 -19.73
CA THR A 187 -13.01 12.60 -20.08
C THR A 187 -12.52 13.99 -19.72
N GLN A 188 -11.20 14.20 -19.59
CA GLN A 188 -10.65 15.56 -19.51
C GLN A 188 -10.41 16.18 -20.88
N GLY A 189 -10.20 15.35 -21.90
CA GLY A 189 -10.00 15.76 -23.28
C GLY A 189 -10.55 14.69 -24.22
N LEU A 190 -11.24 15.11 -25.25
CA LEU A 190 -11.76 14.25 -26.31
C LEU A 190 -11.22 14.78 -27.63
N ASP A 191 -10.45 13.96 -28.32
CA ASP A 191 -9.91 14.23 -29.64
C ASP A 191 -10.55 13.27 -30.64
N VAL A 192 -11.16 13.80 -31.70
CA VAL A 192 -11.74 13.01 -32.78
C VAL A 192 -10.98 13.31 -34.06
N GLU A 193 -10.26 12.33 -34.57
CA GLU A 193 -9.38 12.46 -35.72
C GLU A 193 -10.16 12.36 -37.05
N ARG A 194 -9.51 12.80 -38.13
CA ARG A 194 -10.06 12.84 -39.50
C ARG A 194 -10.64 11.53 -40.02
N SER A 195 -10.15 10.38 -39.54
CA SER A 195 -10.58 9.05 -39.97
C SER A 195 -11.70 8.46 -39.12
N ALA A 196 -12.13 9.18 -38.08
CA ALA A 196 -13.19 8.71 -37.20
C ALA A 196 -14.54 8.61 -37.92
N GLU A 197 -15.22 7.49 -37.69
CA GLU A 197 -16.58 7.24 -38.15
C GLU A 197 -17.47 6.90 -36.95
N GLY A 198 -18.52 7.68 -36.72
CA GLY A 198 -19.47 7.50 -35.63
C GLY A 198 -20.90 7.33 -36.14
N GLY A 199 -21.51 6.18 -35.85
CA GLY A 199 -22.88 5.84 -36.24
C GLY A 199 -23.97 6.42 -35.33
N GLY A 200 -23.63 6.75 -34.09
CA GLY A 200 -24.57 7.24 -33.06
C GLY A 200 -24.24 8.62 -32.48
N ASP A 201 -24.88 8.93 -31.36
CA ASP A 201 -24.70 10.20 -30.63
C ASP A 201 -23.40 10.22 -29.82
N VAL A 202 -22.76 11.38 -29.74
CA VAL A 202 -21.54 11.60 -28.94
C VAL A 202 -21.87 12.46 -27.73
N LEU A 203 -22.03 11.82 -26.58
CA LEU A 203 -22.27 12.44 -25.28
C LEU A 203 -20.99 12.44 -24.44
N TYR A 204 -20.40 13.62 -24.22
CA TYR A 204 -19.17 13.72 -23.43
C TYR A 204 -19.29 14.68 -22.25
N ARG A 205 -18.70 14.29 -21.12
CA ARG A 205 -18.56 15.12 -19.91
C ARG A 205 -17.10 15.54 -19.77
N SER A 206 -16.78 16.79 -20.13
CA SER A 206 -15.40 17.32 -20.12
C SER A 206 -15.30 18.77 -19.64
N PRO A 207 -14.24 19.14 -18.88
CA PRO A 207 -13.97 20.54 -18.51
C PRO A 207 -13.54 21.38 -19.72
N SER A 208 -12.92 20.78 -20.73
CA SER A 208 -12.60 21.42 -22.02
C SER A 208 -13.59 21.03 -23.11
N GLU A 209 -13.58 21.80 -24.20
CA GLU A 209 -14.26 21.45 -25.44
C GLU A 209 -13.51 20.31 -26.15
N ALA A 210 -14.24 19.46 -26.89
CA ALA A 210 -13.64 18.40 -27.69
C ALA A 210 -12.97 18.99 -28.95
N ASP A 211 -11.81 18.48 -29.32
CA ASP A 211 -11.16 18.77 -30.60
C ASP A 211 -11.66 17.76 -31.64
N ILE A 212 -12.33 18.25 -32.68
CA ILE A 212 -12.99 17.40 -33.67
C ILE A 212 -12.53 17.84 -35.05
N ASP A 213 -11.84 16.94 -35.76
CA ASP A 213 -11.43 17.19 -37.13
C ASP A 213 -12.65 17.37 -38.04
N PRO A 214 -12.71 18.40 -38.90
CA PRO A 214 -13.82 18.64 -39.81
C PRO A 214 -14.12 17.49 -40.78
N SER A 215 -13.16 16.59 -41.01
CA SER A 215 -13.28 15.45 -41.91
C SER A 215 -13.90 14.22 -41.24
N ALA A 216 -14.04 14.23 -39.90
CA ALA A 216 -14.66 13.14 -39.16
C ALA A 216 -16.13 12.96 -39.54
N ARG A 217 -16.56 11.71 -39.74
CA ARG A 217 -17.94 11.38 -40.14
C ARG A 217 -18.75 10.95 -38.93
N ILE A 218 -19.49 11.87 -38.32
CA ILE A 218 -20.38 11.57 -37.19
C ILE A 218 -21.82 11.82 -37.64
N THR A 219 -22.65 10.77 -37.66
CA THR A 219 -24.05 10.86 -38.10
C THR A 219 -25.00 11.35 -37.01
N GLY A 220 -24.65 11.16 -35.73
CA GLY A 220 -25.44 11.59 -34.58
C GLY A 220 -25.12 12.99 -34.06
N THR A 221 -25.71 13.33 -32.92
CA THR A 221 -25.57 14.63 -32.26
C THR A 221 -24.41 14.63 -31.27
N ILE A 222 -23.62 15.69 -31.28
CA ILE A 222 -22.52 15.89 -30.34
C ILE A 222 -23.00 16.78 -29.19
N THR A 223 -23.09 16.22 -27.99
CA THR A 223 -23.60 16.91 -26.79
C THR A 223 -22.56 16.94 -25.69
N ARG A 224 -22.19 18.14 -25.24
CA ARG A 224 -21.35 18.35 -24.06
C ARG A 224 -22.20 18.50 -22.80
N LEU A 225 -21.88 17.73 -21.76
CA LEU A 225 -22.47 17.87 -20.44
C LEU A 225 -21.47 18.49 -19.44
N PRO A 226 -21.94 19.29 -18.47
CA PRO A 226 -21.08 19.89 -17.46
C PRO A 226 -20.44 18.83 -16.55
N THR A 227 -19.18 19.04 -16.19
CA THR A 227 -18.46 18.16 -15.26
C THR A 227 -18.89 18.42 -13.82
N ARG A 228 -19.26 17.35 -13.11
CA ARG A 228 -19.48 17.40 -11.65
C ARG A 228 -18.21 16.94 -10.94
N GLY A 229 -17.35 17.90 -10.61
CA GLY A 229 -16.11 17.69 -9.86
C GLY A 229 -14.92 17.29 -10.73
N ASN A 230 -13.71 17.72 -10.34
CA ASN A 230 -12.49 17.38 -11.08
C ASN A 230 -12.14 15.90 -10.90
N PHE A 231 -12.33 15.13 -11.97
CA PHE A 231 -12.08 13.68 -11.99
C PHE A 231 -10.65 13.30 -11.62
N VAL A 232 -9.63 14.08 -12.04
CA VAL A 232 -8.23 13.88 -11.66
C VAL A 232 -8.06 13.83 -10.15
N TYR A 233 -8.73 14.71 -9.40
CA TYR A 233 -8.69 14.67 -7.95
C TYR A 233 -9.25 13.36 -7.42
N GLY A 234 -10.34 12.84 -8.00
CA GLY A 234 -10.89 11.54 -7.61
C GLY A 234 -9.92 10.38 -7.83
N VAL A 235 -9.22 10.35 -8.98
CA VAL A 235 -8.22 9.31 -9.29
C VAL A 235 -7.00 9.43 -8.39
N ILE A 236 -6.44 10.64 -8.23
CA ILE A 236 -5.32 10.90 -7.33
C ILE A 236 -5.68 10.50 -5.89
N LEU A 237 -6.84 10.91 -5.39
CA LEU A 237 -7.29 10.54 -4.05
C LEU A 237 -7.43 9.02 -3.90
N SER A 238 -7.93 8.33 -4.92
CA SER A 238 -8.04 6.87 -4.91
C SER A 238 -6.67 6.20 -4.90
N LEU A 239 -5.72 6.67 -5.71
CA LEU A 239 -4.36 6.15 -5.77
C LEU A 239 -3.61 6.39 -4.45
N VAL A 240 -3.68 7.61 -3.91
CA VAL A 240 -3.15 7.95 -2.58
C VAL A 240 -3.76 7.04 -1.52
N THR A 241 -5.07 6.80 -1.58
CA THR A 241 -5.77 5.90 -0.65
C THR A 241 -5.22 4.47 -0.71
N VAL A 242 -4.93 3.92 -1.89
CA VAL A 242 -4.37 2.58 -2.05
C VAL A 242 -2.90 2.55 -1.60
N ILE A 243 -2.07 3.49 -2.08
CA ILE A 243 -0.65 3.58 -1.72
C ILE A 243 -0.47 3.78 -0.22
N SER A 244 -1.27 4.65 0.42
CA SER A 244 -1.23 4.84 1.86
C SER A 244 -1.65 3.58 2.64
N PHE A 245 -2.58 2.77 2.11
CA PHE A 245 -2.94 1.51 2.73
C PHE A 245 -1.81 0.48 2.62
N LEU A 246 -1.19 0.35 1.45
CA LEU A 246 -0.04 -0.52 1.26
C LEU A 246 1.16 -0.06 2.11
N GLY A 247 1.41 1.25 2.15
CA GLY A 247 2.42 1.86 3.02
C GLY A 247 2.16 1.59 4.49
N PHE A 248 0.89 1.63 4.94
CA PHE A 248 0.51 1.24 6.30
C PHE A 248 0.75 -0.26 6.58
N LEU A 249 0.46 -1.15 5.63
CA LEU A 249 0.76 -2.57 5.76
C LEU A 249 2.27 -2.79 5.93
N VAL A 250 3.08 -2.19 5.05
CA VAL A 250 4.55 -2.29 5.14
C VAL A 250 5.06 -1.70 6.44
N ALA A 251 4.62 -0.48 6.78
CA ALA A 251 5.04 0.19 8.02
C ALA A 251 4.65 -0.61 9.27
N GLY A 252 3.48 -1.23 9.29
CA GLY A 252 3.04 -2.07 10.40
C GLY A 252 3.84 -3.36 10.52
N ILE A 253 4.13 -4.05 9.42
CA ILE A 253 4.98 -5.24 9.41
C ILE A 253 6.40 -4.89 9.87
N VAL A 254 7.00 -3.85 9.30
CA VAL A 254 8.33 -3.37 9.67
C VAL A 254 8.37 -2.95 11.14
N SER A 255 7.36 -2.23 11.62
CA SER A 255 7.24 -1.82 13.03
C SER A 255 7.18 -3.03 13.97
N LEU A 256 6.35 -4.03 13.68
CA LEU A 256 6.27 -5.26 14.48
C LEU A 256 7.55 -6.11 14.40
N TRP A 257 8.29 -6.03 13.30
CA TRP A 257 9.57 -6.71 13.14
C TRP A 257 10.70 -6.02 13.93
N ILE A 258 10.88 -4.70 13.78
CA ILE A 258 11.88 -3.89 14.51
C ILE A 258 11.61 -3.97 16.02
N PHE A 259 10.35 -3.80 16.42
CA PHE A 259 9.94 -3.81 17.82
C PHE A 259 9.36 -5.15 18.25
N ARG A 260 9.89 -6.29 17.76
CA ARG A 260 9.38 -7.65 18.07
C ARG A 260 9.14 -7.92 19.56
N GLY A 261 9.98 -7.39 20.44
CA GLY A 261 9.83 -7.51 21.90
C GLY A 261 8.66 -6.68 22.46
N SER A 262 8.54 -5.42 22.07
CA SER A 262 7.50 -4.52 22.60
C SER A 262 6.17 -4.66 21.87
N GLY A 263 6.18 -5.02 20.58
CA GLY A 263 5.01 -5.09 19.71
C GLY A 263 4.08 -6.25 20.06
N SER A 264 4.62 -7.43 20.32
CA SER A 264 3.84 -8.58 20.83
C SER A 264 3.20 -8.26 22.19
N ARG A 265 3.95 -7.65 23.10
CA ARG A 265 3.43 -7.18 24.41
C ARG A 265 2.39 -6.07 24.27
N ALA A 266 2.56 -5.17 23.30
CA ALA A 266 1.60 -4.11 22.99
C ALA A 266 0.25 -4.71 22.58
N VAL A 267 0.24 -5.63 21.62
CA VAL A 267 -1.00 -6.34 21.20
C VAL A 267 -1.63 -7.07 22.38
N GLY A 268 -0.83 -7.77 23.19
CA GLY A 268 -1.30 -8.46 24.39
C GLY A 268 -1.93 -7.54 25.43
N SER A 269 -1.43 -6.30 25.54
CA SER A 269 -1.96 -5.32 26.47
C SER A 269 -3.40 -4.94 26.13
N ILE A 270 -3.73 -4.84 24.84
CA ILE A 270 -5.09 -4.58 24.34
C ILE A 270 -6.01 -5.76 24.64
N LEU A 271 -5.54 -6.97 24.40
CA LEU A 271 -6.33 -8.20 24.61
C LEU A 271 -6.61 -8.45 26.11
N ARG A 272 -5.66 -8.14 26.99
CA ARG A 272 -5.77 -8.39 28.44
C ARG A 272 -6.37 -7.23 29.22
N LYS A 273 -6.01 -5.99 28.89
CA LYS A 273 -6.34 -4.78 29.66
C LYS A 273 -6.86 -3.66 28.73
N PRO A 274 -7.94 -3.90 27.97
CA PRO A 274 -8.40 -3.02 26.89
C PRO A 274 -8.65 -1.57 27.34
N ILE A 275 -9.34 -1.40 28.47
CA ILE A 275 -9.69 -0.07 29.01
C ILE A 275 -8.43 0.69 29.46
N ARG A 276 -7.48 0.00 30.12
CA ARG A 276 -6.23 0.65 30.57
C ARG A 276 -5.38 1.08 29.37
N SER A 277 -5.28 0.26 28.32
CA SER A 277 -4.58 0.65 27.09
C SER A 277 -5.19 1.88 26.46
N PHE A 278 -6.52 1.94 26.39
CA PHE A 278 -7.21 3.10 25.84
C PHE A 278 -6.95 4.38 26.68
N LEU A 279 -7.06 4.29 28.01
CA LEU A 279 -6.85 5.43 28.90
C LEU A 279 -5.40 5.96 28.88
N VAL A 280 -4.41 5.06 28.87
CA VAL A 280 -2.99 5.44 28.74
C VAL A 280 -2.78 6.18 27.42
N GLY A 281 -3.31 5.63 26.33
CA GLY A 281 -3.20 6.26 25.01
C GLY A 281 -3.90 7.61 24.93
N LEU A 282 -5.06 7.76 25.56
CA LEU A 282 -5.79 9.03 25.61
C LEU A 282 -4.96 10.08 26.35
N GLY A 283 -4.36 9.70 27.47
CA GLY A 283 -3.40 10.54 28.19
C GLY A 283 -2.21 10.93 27.31
N THR A 284 -1.59 9.98 26.60
CA THR A 284 -0.46 10.24 25.72
C THR A 284 -0.81 11.21 24.58
N VAL A 285 -1.93 11.01 23.90
CA VAL A 285 -2.37 11.86 22.77
C VAL A 285 -2.69 13.30 23.20
N ILE A 286 -3.03 13.53 24.47
CA ILE A 286 -3.27 14.87 25.01
C ILE A 286 -1.96 15.50 25.54
N VAL A 287 -1.22 14.75 26.36
CA VAL A 287 -0.05 15.26 27.08
C VAL A 287 1.14 15.49 26.15
N VAL A 288 1.39 14.59 25.19
CA VAL A 288 2.57 14.70 24.32
C VAL A 288 2.52 15.95 23.43
N PRO A 289 1.43 16.25 22.69
CA PRO A 289 1.36 17.48 21.92
C PRO A 289 1.46 18.74 22.78
N ALA A 290 0.84 18.75 23.96
CA ALA A 290 0.95 19.87 24.90
C ALA A 290 2.40 20.07 25.37
N ALA A 291 3.11 18.99 25.71
CA ALA A 291 4.52 19.03 26.07
C ALA A 291 5.40 19.54 24.92
N ILE A 292 5.14 19.11 23.68
CA ILE A 292 5.83 19.60 22.48
C ILE A 292 5.63 21.12 22.32
N VAL A 293 4.40 21.62 22.50
CA VAL A 293 4.10 23.06 22.40
C VAL A 293 4.83 23.85 23.49
N ILE A 294 4.80 23.39 24.74
CA ILE A 294 5.51 24.04 25.85
C ILE A 294 7.03 24.07 25.57
N LEU A 295 7.57 22.98 25.05
CA LEU A 295 8.99 22.86 24.70
C LEU A 295 9.35 23.81 23.55
N ALA A 296 8.48 23.95 22.55
CA ALA A 296 8.63 24.88 21.43
C ALA A 296 8.57 26.36 21.85
N MET A 297 7.91 26.69 22.96
CA MET A 297 7.91 28.06 23.51
C MET A 297 9.27 28.47 24.08
N THR A 298 10.15 27.50 24.35
CA THR A 298 11.52 27.77 24.80
C THR A 298 12.48 27.79 23.62
N LEU A 299 13.41 28.74 23.57
CA LEU A 299 14.42 28.81 22.50
C LEU A 299 15.29 27.55 22.47
N VAL A 300 15.61 27.00 23.64
CA VAL A 300 16.42 25.78 23.80
C VAL A 300 15.62 24.50 23.51
N GLY A 301 14.30 24.51 23.75
CA GLY A 301 13.44 23.37 23.51
C GLY A 301 12.95 23.25 22.06
N LEU A 302 13.06 24.29 21.24
CA LEU A 302 12.64 24.26 19.84
C LEU A 302 13.22 23.06 19.04
N PRO A 303 14.53 22.73 19.12
CA PRO A 303 15.09 21.55 18.44
C PRO A 303 14.47 20.25 18.97
N LEU A 304 14.26 20.15 20.28
CA LEU A 304 13.67 18.99 20.94
C LEU A 304 12.18 18.83 20.58
N ALA A 305 11.46 19.94 20.47
CA ALA A 305 10.07 19.97 20.02
C ALA A 305 9.96 19.49 18.57
N ALA A 306 10.89 19.89 17.69
CA ALA A 306 10.96 19.39 16.32
C ALA A 306 11.13 17.86 16.26
N VAL A 307 12.05 17.30 17.07
CA VAL A 307 12.18 15.84 17.21
C VAL A 307 10.89 15.21 17.75
N GLY A 308 10.24 15.84 18.72
CA GLY A 308 8.95 15.41 19.25
C GLY A 308 7.85 15.36 18.20
N VAL A 309 7.77 16.36 17.31
CA VAL A 309 6.83 16.38 16.18
C VAL A 309 7.12 15.24 15.20
N LEU A 310 8.39 14.99 14.88
CA LEU A 310 8.78 13.88 14.01
C LEU A 310 8.38 12.52 14.60
N ILE A 311 8.67 12.29 15.88
CA ILE A 311 8.25 11.07 16.60
C ILE A 311 6.72 10.98 16.64
N GLY A 312 6.02 12.09 16.87
CA GLY A 312 4.57 12.18 16.84
C GLY A 312 3.98 11.81 15.46
N GLY A 313 4.62 12.23 14.38
CA GLY A 313 4.24 11.87 13.00
C GLY A 313 4.42 10.37 12.73
N VAL A 314 5.54 9.78 13.16
CA VAL A 314 5.74 8.33 13.07
C VAL A 314 4.69 7.59 13.92
N ALA A 315 4.47 8.04 15.16
CA ALA A 315 3.46 7.48 16.07
C ALA A 315 2.03 7.61 15.53
N PHE A 316 1.72 8.64 14.74
CA PHE A 316 0.45 8.74 14.04
C PHE A 316 0.28 7.58 13.05
N ILE A 317 1.30 7.28 12.25
CA ILE A 317 1.26 6.23 11.23
C ILE A 317 1.23 4.83 11.86
N ILE A 318 2.17 4.52 12.77
CA ILE A 318 2.33 3.16 13.34
C ILE A 318 1.52 2.95 14.63
N GLY A 319 0.98 4.02 15.21
CA GLY A 319 0.22 3.99 16.46
C GLY A 319 -0.93 2.98 16.42
N PRO A 320 -1.80 2.97 15.39
CA PRO A 320 -2.91 2.03 15.29
C PRO A 320 -2.52 0.55 15.18
N VAL A 321 -1.27 0.22 14.84
CA VAL A 321 -0.84 -1.14 14.47
C VAL A 321 -1.23 -2.19 15.52
N PRO A 322 -0.94 -2.04 16.84
CA PRO A 322 -1.31 -3.05 17.82
C PRO A 322 -2.82 -3.26 17.96
N ALA A 323 -3.61 -2.18 17.84
CA ALA A 323 -5.07 -2.24 17.91
C ALA A 323 -5.66 -2.99 16.71
N VAL A 324 -5.13 -2.68 15.52
CA VAL A 324 -5.48 -3.36 14.28
C VAL A 324 -5.09 -4.85 14.33
N THR A 325 -3.89 -5.18 14.83
CA THR A 325 -3.46 -6.56 15.02
C THR A 325 -4.33 -7.31 16.03
N ALA A 326 -4.70 -6.68 17.15
CA ALA A 326 -5.59 -7.28 18.14
C ALA A 326 -6.98 -7.59 17.56
N LEU A 327 -7.51 -6.71 16.70
CA LEU A 327 -8.76 -6.93 15.98
C LEU A 327 -8.68 -8.16 15.07
N GLY A 328 -7.64 -8.29 14.26
CA GLY A 328 -7.46 -9.45 13.39
C GLY A 328 -7.20 -10.75 14.17
N ASN A 329 -6.45 -10.67 15.28
CA ASN A 329 -6.19 -11.83 16.14
C ASN A 329 -7.48 -12.41 16.74
N ARG A 330 -8.44 -11.54 17.11
CA ARG A 330 -9.76 -11.93 17.63
C ARG A 330 -10.58 -12.72 16.61
N ILE A 331 -10.36 -12.50 15.32
CA ILE A 331 -11.08 -13.13 14.22
C ILE A 331 -10.38 -14.41 13.76
N LEU A 332 -9.05 -14.43 13.75
CA LEU A 332 -8.25 -15.62 13.44
C LEU A 332 -8.22 -16.65 14.57
N ILE A 333 -8.79 -16.33 15.74
CA ILE A 333 -8.82 -17.21 16.91
C ILE A 333 -7.40 -17.74 17.21
N ASN A 334 -6.41 -16.84 17.19
CA ASN A 334 -4.98 -17.13 17.43
C ASN A 334 -4.30 -18.09 16.43
N ARG A 335 -4.89 -18.39 15.27
CA ARG A 335 -4.32 -19.34 14.28
C ARG A 335 -3.39 -18.71 13.23
N GLY A 336 -3.33 -17.39 13.11
CA GLY A 336 -2.59 -16.69 12.04
C GLY A 336 -1.27 -16.02 12.43
N GLY A 337 -0.84 -16.14 13.70
CA GLY A 337 0.32 -15.44 14.23
C GLY A 337 0.19 -13.90 14.19
N LEU A 338 1.23 -13.20 14.63
CA LEU A 338 1.22 -11.74 14.78
C LEU A 338 1.04 -11.00 13.45
N PHE A 339 1.75 -11.43 12.40
CA PHE A 339 1.72 -10.79 11.08
C PHE A 339 0.42 -11.09 10.31
N GLY A 340 -0.06 -12.33 10.34
CA GLY A 340 -1.35 -12.68 9.72
C GLY A 340 -2.52 -11.98 10.41
N ALA A 341 -2.48 -11.85 11.74
CA ALA A 341 -3.43 -11.05 12.50
C ALA A 341 -3.40 -9.57 12.12
N PHE A 342 -2.21 -8.99 11.92
CA PHE A 342 -2.10 -7.61 11.47
C PHE A 342 -2.71 -7.41 10.07
N VAL A 343 -2.35 -8.26 9.10
CA VAL A 343 -2.83 -8.13 7.72
C VAL A 343 -4.35 -8.24 7.66
N LEU A 344 -4.94 -9.27 8.29
CA LEU A 344 -6.39 -9.43 8.31
C LEU A 344 -7.07 -8.26 9.04
N GLY A 345 -6.53 -7.88 10.19
CA GLY A 345 -7.03 -6.74 10.96
C GLY A 345 -7.00 -5.44 10.15
N ALA A 346 -5.94 -5.20 9.40
CA ALA A 346 -5.77 -4.00 8.58
C ALA A 346 -6.78 -3.96 7.43
N VAL A 347 -7.01 -5.10 6.76
CA VAL A 347 -8.04 -5.22 5.72
C VAL A 347 -9.43 -4.92 6.30
N LEU A 348 -9.78 -5.51 7.44
CA LEU A 348 -11.10 -5.31 8.05
C LEU A 348 -11.28 -3.89 8.58
N TRP A 349 -10.25 -3.32 9.20
CA TRP A 349 -10.26 -1.93 9.65
C TRP A 349 -10.41 -0.97 8.47
N ARG A 350 -9.73 -1.24 7.35
CA ARG A 350 -9.86 -0.45 6.12
C ARG A 350 -11.25 -0.54 5.52
N LEU A 351 -11.84 -1.73 5.48
CA LEU A 351 -13.23 -1.94 5.05
C LEU A 351 -14.21 -1.17 5.94
N GLY A 352 -14.00 -1.15 7.26
CA GLY A 352 -14.81 -0.38 8.20
C GLY A 352 -14.75 1.13 7.94
N ILE A 353 -13.56 1.68 7.70
CA ILE A 353 -13.37 3.09 7.34
C ILE A 353 -14.06 3.41 6.00
N TRP A 354 -13.98 2.49 5.03
CA TRP A 354 -14.55 2.68 3.70
C TRP A 354 -16.09 2.68 3.69
N LEU A 355 -16.71 1.83 4.52
CA LEU A 355 -18.17 1.67 4.54
C LEU A 355 -18.91 2.90 5.06
N ILE A 356 -18.28 3.68 5.95
CA ILE A 356 -18.94 4.84 6.59
C ILE A 356 -17.94 6.01 6.71
N PRO A 357 -17.86 6.91 5.70
CA PRO A 357 -16.84 7.96 5.62
C PRO A 357 -16.76 8.89 6.84
N VAL A 358 -17.92 9.27 7.41
CA VAL A 358 -17.98 10.12 8.61
C VAL A 358 -17.43 9.40 9.84
N ILE A 359 -17.62 8.08 9.91
CA ILE A 359 -17.13 7.23 11.01
C ILE A 359 -15.65 6.86 10.79
N GLY A 360 -15.13 6.93 9.57
CA GLY A 360 -13.74 6.61 9.25
C GLY A 360 -12.71 7.39 10.09
N GLY A 361 -12.92 8.70 10.27
CA GLY A 361 -12.06 9.52 11.14
C GLY A 361 -12.09 9.08 12.60
N PHE A 362 -13.28 8.73 13.12
CA PHE A 362 -13.43 8.22 14.48
C PHE A 362 -12.81 6.83 14.66
N LEU A 363 -12.97 5.93 13.69
CA LEU A 363 -12.33 4.61 13.71
C LEU A 363 -10.81 4.73 13.70
N TYR A 364 -10.28 5.70 12.97
CA TYR A 364 -8.86 5.99 12.99
C TYR A 364 -8.41 6.51 14.35
N LEU A 365 -9.10 7.50 14.91
CA LEU A 365 -8.80 8.06 16.22
C LEU A 365 -8.84 7.01 17.33
N ILE A 366 -9.86 6.14 17.34
CA ILE A 366 -9.98 5.04 18.32
C ILE A 366 -8.80 4.09 18.18
N GLY A 367 -8.46 3.67 16.95
CA GLY A 367 -7.32 2.81 16.70
C GLY A 367 -6.00 3.45 17.15
N LEU A 368 -5.81 4.73 16.83
CA LEU A 368 -4.64 5.52 17.18
C LEU A 368 -4.46 5.61 18.70
N VAL A 369 -5.49 6.04 19.42
CA VAL A 369 -5.47 6.16 20.89
C VAL A 369 -5.17 4.79 21.51
N TRP A 370 -5.89 3.75 21.11
CA TRP A 370 -5.74 2.43 21.71
C TRP A 370 -4.37 1.82 21.44
N GLY A 371 -3.86 2.00 20.23
CA GLY A 371 -2.58 1.47 19.81
C GLY A 371 -1.38 2.25 20.37
N ILE A 372 -1.45 3.58 20.51
CA ILE A 372 -0.41 4.36 21.22
C ILE A 372 -0.31 3.90 22.68
N GLY A 373 -1.43 3.78 23.39
CA GLY A 373 -1.41 3.31 24.77
C GLY A 373 -0.89 1.89 24.91
N ALA A 374 -1.16 1.04 23.92
CA ALA A 374 -0.61 -0.30 23.83
C ALA A 374 0.91 -0.31 23.62
N TRP A 375 1.44 0.56 22.74
CA TRP A 375 2.88 0.71 22.55
C TRP A 375 3.58 1.18 23.83
N VAL A 376 3.02 2.17 24.53
CA VAL A 376 3.56 2.68 25.81
C VAL A 376 3.61 1.57 26.85
N MET A 377 2.53 0.82 27.03
CA MET A 377 2.50 -0.29 27.99
C MET A 377 3.34 -1.48 27.55
N GLY A 378 3.42 -1.77 26.25
CA GLY A 378 4.27 -2.81 25.69
C GLY A 378 5.76 -2.51 25.92
N LEU A 379 6.16 -1.24 25.79
CA LEU A 379 7.51 -0.79 26.12
C LEU A 379 7.80 -0.90 27.62
N ALA A 380 6.85 -0.50 28.47
CA ALA A 380 6.99 -0.64 29.92
C ALA A 380 7.08 -2.11 30.36
N ALA A 381 6.31 -3.00 29.74
CA ALA A 381 6.33 -4.44 29.98
C ALA A 381 7.64 -5.07 29.48
N ALA A 382 8.15 -4.63 28.32
CA ALA A 382 9.44 -5.08 27.80
C ALA A 382 10.61 -4.69 28.71
N ARG A 383 10.56 -3.49 29.33
CA ARG A 383 11.56 -3.05 30.32
C ARG A 383 11.50 -3.81 31.65
N ARG A 384 10.38 -4.50 31.93
CA ARG A 384 10.17 -5.31 33.14
C ARG A 384 10.39 -6.81 32.89
N ASP A 385 10.81 -7.18 31.69
CA ASP A 385 10.94 -8.56 31.22
C ASP A 385 9.66 -9.40 31.40
N ASP A 386 8.49 -8.75 31.30
CA ASP A 386 7.21 -9.45 31.38
C ASP A 386 7.13 -10.51 30.26
N PRO A 387 6.59 -11.71 30.54
CA PRO A 387 6.50 -12.77 29.56
C PRO A 387 5.56 -12.40 28.41
N THR A 388 5.95 -12.79 27.19
CA THR A 388 5.14 -12.58 25.99
C THR A 388 3.79 -13.28 26.16
N PRO A 389 2.67 -12.63 25.81
CA PRO A 389 1.36 -13.25 25.93
C PRO A 389 1.24 -14.53 25.09
N ALA A 390 1.00 -15.67 25.74
CA ALA A 390 0.79 -16.97 25.07
C ALA A 390 -0.36 -16.95 24.06
N VAL A 391 -1.37 -16.08 24.24
CA VAL A 391 -2.51 -15.89 23.32
C VAL A 391 -2.09 -15.44 21.91
N LEU A 392 -0.86 -14.97 21.73
CA LEU A 392 -0.32 -14.55 20.44
C LEU A 392 0.58 -15.59 19.77
N LEU A 393 0.90 -16.67 20.49
CA LEU A 393 1.66 -17.79 19.94
C LEU A 393 0.71 -18.71 19.17
N PRO A 394 1.12 -19.23 18.00
CA PRO A 394 0.34 -20.27 17.34
C PRO A 394 0.27 -21.49 18.25
N ALA A 395 -0.87 -22.19 18.25
CA ALA A 395 -1.09 -23.36 19.09
C ALA A 395 0.00 -24.45 18.92
N SER A 396 0.64 -24.51 17.75
CA SER A 396 1.77 -25.42 17.47
C SER A 396 3.06 -25.11 18.24
N MET A 397 3.20 -23.91 18.81
CA MET A 397 4.37 -23.53 19.63
C MET A 397 4.10 -23.63 21.13
N ILE A 398 2.85 -23.88 21.55
CA ILE A 398 2.52 -24.06 22.96
C ILE A 398 2.69 -25.54 23.27
N VAL A 399 3.87 -25.90 23.79
CA VAL A 399 4.08 -27.23 24.38
C VAL A 399 3.55 -27.16 25.81
N GLU A 400 2.50 -27.93 26.08
CA GLU A 400 2.05 -28.15 27.46
C GLU A 400 3.13 -28.99 28.13
N GLU A 401 3.94 -28.36 28.97
CA GLU A 401 5.05 -29.01 29.65
C GLU A 401 4.47 -29.92 30.76
N GLU A 402 4.05 -31.14 30.40
CA GLU A 402 3.90 -32.22 31.39
C GLU A 402 5.32 -32.67 31.78
N ILE A 403 5.93 -31.97 32.73
CA ILE A 403 7.18 -32.42 33.36
C ILE A 403 6.82 -33.67 34.16
N PRO A 404 7.36 -34.86 33.82
CA PRO A 404 7.17 -36.05 34.62
C PRO A 404 7.70 -35.80 36.05
N PRO A 405 7.01 -36.26 37.10
CA PRO A 405 7.43 -36.00 38.49
C PRO A 405 8.83 -36.56 38.83
N ASP A 406 9.39 -37.42 37.98
CA ASP A 406 10.71 -38.05 38.06
C ASP A 406 11.76 -37.43 37.12
N TRP A 407 11.44 -36.32 36.44
CA TRP A 407 12.38 -35.68 35.53
C TRP A 407 13.42 -34.83 36.28
N GLU A 408 14.69 -35.27 36.23
CA GLU A 408 15.84 -34.49 36.69
C GLU A 408 16.54 -33.83 35.48
N PRO A 409 16.83 -32.52 35.52
CA PRO A 409 17.50 -31.84 34.43
C PRO A 409 18.93 -32.39 34.26
N PRO A 410 19.41 -32.60 33.01
CA PRO A 410 20.70 -33.23 32.73
C PRO A 410 21.93 -32.45 33.25
N PHE A 411 21.71 -31.23 33.76
CA PHE A 411 22.73 -30.36 34.35
C PHE A 411 22.23 -29.67 35.63
N ALA A 412 21.66 -30.43 36.57
CA ALA A 412 21.56 -29.91 37.93
C ALA A 412 22.98 -29.56 38.42
N PRO A 413 23.28 -28.31 38.85
CA PRO A 413 24.57 -27.99 39.43
C PRO A 413 24.78 -28.91 40.63
N ARG A 414 25.88 -29.67 40.62
CA ARG A 414 26.22 -30.53 41.76
C ARG A 414 26.39 -29.61 42.96
N HIS A 415 25.53 -29.77 43.97
CA HIS A 415 25.82 -29.22 45.28
C HIS A 415 27.06 -29.97 45.80
N GLU A 416 28.23 -29.35 45.68
CA GLU A 416 29.33 -29.70 46.59
C GLU A 416 28.84 -29.38 48.01
N PRO A 417 28.91 -30.33 48.95
CA PRO A 417 28.56 -30.04 50.33
C PRO A 417 29.45 -28.91 50.84
N ALA A 418 28.83 -27.87 51.42
CA ALA A 418 29.55 -26.77 52.02
C ALA A 418 30.57 -27.30 53.05
N PRO A 419 31.81 -26.76 53.10
CA PRO A 419 32.77 -27.17 54.11
C PRO A 419 32.21 -26.90 55.51
N GLU A 420 32.38 -27.86 56.42
CA GLU A 420 31.92 -27.74 57.81
C GLU A 420 32.50 -26.47 58.46
N PRO A 421 31.71 -25.72 59.24
CA PRO A 421 32.21 -24.54 59.94
C PRO A 421 33.25 -24.96 60.98
N GLU A 422 34.44 -24.35 60.91
CA GLU A 422 35.47 -24.47 61.94
C GLU A 422 34.92 -23.99 63.30
N PRO A 423 35.26 -24.65 64.42
CA PRO A 423 34.79 -24.23 65.73
C PRO A 423 35.41 -22.89 66.14
N GLU A 424 34.56 -21.93 66.51
CA GLU A 424 34.97 -20.63 67.04
C GLU A 424 35.89 -20.77 68.27
N PRO A 425 36.98 -20.00 68.37
CA PRO A 425 37.73 -19.91 69.61
C PRO A 425 36.94 -19.11 70.65
N ALA A 426 36.92 -19.62 71.88
CA ALA A 426 36.24 -19.04 73.02
C ALA A 426 36.72 -17.60 73.31
N SER A 427 35.78 -16.71 73.55
CA SER A 427 36.00 -15.36 74.07
C SER A 427 36.58 -15.42 75.49
N GLU A 428 37.82 -14.96 75.67
CA GLU A 428 38.28 -14.44 76.96
C GLU A 428 38.34 -12.91 76.87
N LEU A 429 37.69 -12.29 77.86
CA LEU A 429 37.64 -10.86 78.13
C LEU A 429 39.03 -10.37 78.53
N GLU A 430 39.42 -9.16 78.12
CA GLU A 430 39.93 -8.13 79.02
C GLU A 430 40.12 -6.78 78.29
N ASP A 431 39.40 -5.80 78.82
CA ASP A 431 39.64 -4.35 78.87
C ASP A 431 41.01 -3.83 78.38
N ASP A 432 40.99 -2.82 77.51
CA ASP A 432 41.38 -1.47 77.92
C ASP A 432 41.05 -0.42 76.83
N VAL A 433 40.47 0.68 77.31
CA VAL A 433 40.04 1.86 76.58
C VAL A 433 41.13 2.92 76.69
N GLU A 434 41.57 3.54 75.59
CA GLU A 434 41.97 4.96 75.64
C GLU A 434 41.88 5.70 74.29
N LEU A 435 40.80 6.50 74.20
CA LEU A 435 40.68 7.90 73.74
C LEU A 435 41.29 8.38 72.38
N GLU A 436 40.37 8.77 71.49
CA GLU A 436 40.28 9.94 70.55
C GLU A 436 41.38 11.05 70.54
N PRO A 437 41.41 12.03 69.58
CA PRO A 437 40.57 12.26 68.38
C PRO A 437 41.35 12.72 67.09
N GLU A 438 40.60 12.95 66.01
CA GLU A 438 40.98 13.63 64.76
C GLU A 438 41.52 15.07 64.93
N PRO A 439 42.15 15.63 63.87
CA PRO A 439 41.71 16.97 63.44
C PRO A 439 41.57 17.18 61.92
N GLU A 440 40.65 18.10 61.63
CA GLU A 440 40.25 18.71 60.34
C GLU A 440 41.23 19.81 59.83
N PRO A 441 40.97 20.45 58.64
CA PRO A 441 41.99 20.95 57.70
C PRO A 441 42.18 22.49 57.66
N ALA A 442 43.24 22.95 56.96
CA ALA A 442 43.49 24.27 56.32
C ALA A 442 44.98 24.29 55.87
N SER A 443 45.53 25.01 54.88
CA SER A 443 45.17 26.17 54.05
C SER A 443 46.21 26.32 52.92
N GLU A 444 45.90 27.18 51.95
CA GLU A 444 46.68 27.69 50.80
C GLU A 444 48.12 28.15 51.10
N LEU A 445 48.98 28.20 50.07
CA LEU A 445 49.89 29.32 49.74
C LEU A 445 50.52 29.15 48.33
N GLU A 446 50.62 30.28 47.63
CA GLU A 446 51.10 30.52 46.26
C GLU A 446 52.65 30.58 46.16
N ASP A 447 53.22 30.36 44.96
CA ASP A 447 54.02 31.35 44.19
C ASP A 447 55.01 30.76 43.14
N ASP A 448 55.05 31.47 42.00
CA ASP A 448 56.17 31.79 41.08
C ASP A 448 56.82 30.79 40.07
N VAL A 449 56.37 30.91 38.81
CA VAL A 449 57.04 31.41 37.58
C VAL A 449 58.55 31.14 37.28
N GLU A 450 58.74 30.69 36.02
CA GLU A 450 59.83 30.94 35.03
C GLU A 450 60.92 29.89 34.71
N LEU A 451 61.06 29.66 33.38
CA LEU A 451 62.26 29.45 32.54
C LEU A 451 62.17 28.25 31.55
N GLU A 452 61.94 28.57 30.27
CA GLU A 452 62.40 27.83 29.07
C GLU A 452 63.95 27.98 28.90
N PRO A 453 64.67 27.45 27.86
CA PRO A 453 64.30 26.64 26.65
C PRO A 453 65.29 25.48 26.30
N GLU A 454 65.13 24.95 25.07
CA GLU A 454 66.05 24.13 24.22
C GLU A 454 65.88 22.60 24.26
N ALA A 455 66.00 21.82 23.17
CA ALA A 455 66.08 22.00 21.72
C ALA A 455 66.14 20.60 21.05
N GLY A 456 65.71 20.50 19.77
CA GLY A 456 66.05 19.42 18.82
C GLY A 456 65.19 18.15 18.89
N SER A 457 64.75 17.52 17.80
CA SER A 457 65.13 17.56 16.38
C SER A 457 64.08 16.79 15.55
N GLU A 458 63.80 17.29 14.33
CA GLU A 458 63.56 16.59 13.04
C GLU A 458 62.67 15.32 13.03
N ASP A 459 61.66 15.16 12.17
CA ASP A 459 61.73 15.29 10.70
C ASP A 459 60.32 15.34 10.03
N ARG A 460 60.32 16.02 8.87
CA ARG A 460 59.41 16.16 7.71
C ARG A 460 58.29 15.13 7.44
N ALA A 461 57.24 15.40 6.63
CA ALA A 461 56.78 16.57 5.87
C ALA A 461 55.39 16.29 5.24
N ASP A 462 54.58 17.36 5.21
CA ASP A 462 53.81 17.94 4.10
C ASP A 462 52.88 17.11 3.17
N ALA A 463 51.60 17.51 3.18
CA ALA A 463 50.82 17.76 1.97
C ALA A 463 49.88 18.98 2.16
N PRO A 464 49.70 19.87 1.16
CA PRO A 464 49.11 21.22 1.29
C PRO A 464 47.65 21.32 0.74
N PRO A 465 47.01 22.52 0.81
CA PRO A 465 45.56 22.66 0.96
C PRO A 465 44.76 22.92 -0.34
N GLU A 466 43.43 22.87 -0.15
CA GLU A 466 42.33 23.28 -1.03
C GLU A 466 42.44 24.72 -1.54
N ASP A 467 41.97 24.97 -2.77
CA ASP A 467 41.28 26.20 -3.20
C ASP A 467 40.68 26.03 -4.63
N PRO A 468 39.88 26.96 -5.20
CA PRO A 468 38.41 26.89 -5.27
C PRO A 468 37.84 26.82 -6.72
N GLU A 469 36.50 26.78 -6.83
CA GLU A 469 35.71 26.79 -8.08
C GLU A 469 36.03 27.95 -9.05
N PRO A 470 35.73 27.77 -10.36
CA PRO A 470 35.33 28.90 -11.20
C PRO A 470 33.99 28.70 -11.93
N GLU A 471 33.30 29.83 -12.06
CA GLU A 471 32.09 30.10 -12.87
C GLU A 471 32.29 29.87 -14.40
N PRO A 472 31.19 29.83 -15.19
CA PRO A 472 31.20 29.36 -16.57
C PRO A 472 31.51 30.48 -17.57
N ASP A 473 32.35 30.18 -18.55
CA ASP A 473 32.63 31.09 -19.67
C ASP A 473 31.86 30.69 -20.93
N THR A 474 31.43 31.73 -21.61
CA THR A 474 30.67 31.85 -22.84
C THR A 474 31.52 31.68 -24.09
N ASP A 475 30.83 31.47 -25.21
CA ASP A 475 31.20 31.81 -26.59
C ASP A 475 32.01 30.84 -27.48
N ASP A 476 31.26 30.34 -28.47
CA ASP A 476 31.51 30.54 -29.92
C ASP A 476 32.46 29.58 -30.67
N TRP A 477 32.15 29.48 -31.96
CA TRP A 477 32.87 28.93 -33.11
C TRP A 477 32.40 27.58 -33.68
N GLY A 478 31.55 27.69 -34.73
CA GLY A 478 32.07 27.43 -36.07
C GLY A 478 31.54 26.21 -36.85
N LEU A 479 30.52 26.43 -37.68
CA LEU A 479 30.33 25.72 -38.97
C LEU A 479 31.47 26.11 -39.94
N PRO A 480 31.86 25.28 -40.95
CA PRO A 480 31.15 25.34 -42.24
C PRO A 480 31.08 24.04 -43.09
N THR A 481 29.95 23.93 -43.81
CA THR A 481 29.69 23.41 -45.18
C THR A 481 30.52 22.27 -45.79
N HIS A 482 29.82 21.20 -46.20
CA HIS A 482 29.63 20.85 -47.62
C HIS A 482 28.37 20.01 -47.85
#